data_AF-A0A2D5MSN3-F1
#
_entry.id   AF-A0A2D5MSN3-F1
#
_cell.length_a   1.000
_cell.length_b   1.000
_cell.length_c   1.000
_cell.angle_alpha   90.00
_cell.angle_beta   90.00
_cell.angle_gamma   90.00
#
_symmetry.space_group_name_H-M   'P 1'
#
loop_
_entity.id
_entity.type
_entity.pdbx_description
1 polymer ?
#
loop_
_entity_poly.entity_id
_entity_poly.type
_entity_poly.pdbx_seq_one_letter_code
_entity_poly.pdbx_strand_id
1 'polypeptide(L)'
;MLDIKELTKEVHTNAERQEFVKTLMSGFINPKHYAIFLYNQLICYSTVERYAIDNGLFKDTEGLQRAEHIHYDVKTLWPSDNPPLITQSTADYCKHVDSIKEDPQKLYCHIYARHLGDLSGGQMIKRKTPGPNRYYQFKDGQVKEWKNIVRERINGYLNVYQHTIVPETKLVFEYATRLFAEMKEIEPYLDSLIRVLEGKGGSGSTMPEENKAPSNVGQVMTSEYIEKNPLEQ
;
A
#
# COMPACT_ATOMS: atom_id res chain seq x y z
N MET A 1 24.22 -17.74 7.68
CA MET A 1 23.33 -16.69 8.19
C MET A 1 22.07 -16.72 7.35
N LEU A 2 20.89 -16.57 7.97
CA LEU A 2 19.63 -16.57 7.23
C LEU A 2 19.48 -15.25 6.46
N ASP A 3 18.78 -15.27 5.32
CA ASP A 3 18.44 -14.08 4.55
C ASP A 3 16.94 -14.05 4.28
N ILE A 4 16.26 -13.03 4.80
CA ILE A 4 14.82 -12.89 4.65
C ILE A 4 14.42 -12.83 3.17
N LYS A 5 15.29 -12.26 2.31
CA LYS A 5 15.03 -12.14 0.88
C LYS A 5 14.86 -13.50 0.22
N GLU A 6 15.71 -14.46 0.54
CA GLU A 6 15.62 -15.81 -0.01
C GLU A 6 14.43 -16.57 0.57
N LEU A 7 14.12 -16.37 1.86
CA LEU A 7 12.98 -17.01 2.54
C LEU A 7 11.61 -16.48 2.08
N THR A 8 11.55 -15.27 1.53
CA THR A 8 10.33 -14.65 0.98
C THR A 8 10.31 -14.58 -0.54
N LYS A 9 11.28 -15.19 -1.22
CA LYS A 9 11.45 -15.09 -2.68
C LYS A 9 10.23 -15.54 -3.46
N GLU A 10 9.59 -16.63 -3.04
CA GLU A 10 8.41 -17.18 -3.70
C GLU A 10 7.23 -16.21 -3.64
N VAL A 11 6.88 -15.73 -2.45
CA VAL A 11 5.76 -14.79 -2.27
C VAL A 11 6.03 -13.44 -2.93
N HIS A 12 7.29 -12.97 -2.92
CA HIS A 12 7.70 -11.77 -3.65
C HIS A 12 7.51 -11.95 -5.16
N THR A 13 7.98 -13.08 -5.71
CA THR A 13 7.83 -13.40 -7.14
C THR A 13 6.35 -13.51 -7.52
N ASN A 14 5.51 -14.07 -6.66
CA ASN A 14 4.08 -14.17 -6.89
C ASN A 14 3.41 -12.79 -6.92
N ALA A 15 3.79 -11.89 -6.01
CA ALA A 15 3.29 -10.51 -5.99
C ALA A 15 3.70 -9.74 -7.26
N GLU A 16 4.95 -9.88 -7.71
CA GLU A 16 5.46 -9.20 -8.92
C GLU A 16 4.78 -9.68 -10.22
N ARG A 17 4.26 -10.91 -10.24
CA ARG A 17 3.60 -11.50 -11.42
C ARG A 17 2.14 -11.08 -11.58
N GLN A 18 1.54 -10.41 -10.60
CA GLN A 18 0.15 -9.99 -10.67
C GLN A 18 -0.09 -9.05 -11.86
N GLU A 19 -1.24 -9.18 -12.54
CA GLU A 19 -1.57 -8.42 -13.75
C GLU A 19 -1.60 -6.91 -13.50
N PHE A 20 -2.01 -6.47 -12.31
CA PHE A 20 -1.97 -5.06 -11.95
C PHE A 20 -0.53 -4.51 -11.87
N VAL A 21 0.45 -5.32 -11.44
CA VAL A 21 1.87 -4.90 -11.45
C VAL A 21 2.37 -4.72 -12.87
N LYS A 22 1.97 -5.60 -13.80
CA LYS A 22 2.28 -5.41 -15.24
C LYS A 22 1.65 -4.11 -15.77
N THR A 23 0.43 -3.80 -15.33
CA THR A 23 -0.26 -2.55 -15.67
C THR A 23 0.52 -1.33 -15.19
N LEU A 24 0.97 -1.31 -13.94
CA LEU A 24 1.83 -0.24 -13.39
C LEU A 24 3.14 -0.08 -14.18
N MET A 25 3.76 -1.19 -14.58
CA MET A 25 5.04 -1.19 -15.31
C MET A 25 4.89 -0.83 -16.79
N SER A 26 3.68 -0.94 -17.35
CA SER A 26 3.42 -0.69 -18.77
C SER A 26 3.63 0.77 -19.18
N GLY A 27 3.43 1.72 -18.25
CA GLY A 27 3.36 3.14 -18.57
C GLY A 27 1.96 3.65 -18.91
N PHE A 28 0.97 2.75 -19.01
CA PHE A 28 -0.39 3.05 -19.44
C PHE A 28 -1.39 2.60 -18.36
N ILE A 29 -1.51 3.40 -17.30
CA ILE A 29 -2.54 3.23 -16.26
C ILE A 29 -3.44 4.47 -16.23
N ASN A 30 -4.74 4.25 -16.04
CA ASN A 30 -5.68 5.34 -15.84
C ASN A 30 -5.34 6.10 -14.54
N PRO A 31 -5.18 7.45 -14.56
CA PRO A 31 -4.81 8.23 -13.38
C PRO A 31 -5.71 8.02 -12.15
N LYS A 32 -7.02 7.84 -12.36
CA LYS A 32 -7.99 7.59 -11.27
C LYS A 32 -7.88 6.17 -10.72
N HIS A 33 -7.57 5.19 -11.57
CA HIS A 33 -7.27 3.82 -11.11
C HIS A 33 -5.99 3.79 -10.26
N TYR A 34 -4.97 4.53 -10.70
CA TYR A 34 -3.75 4.71 -9.93
C TYR A 34 -4.01 5.45 -8.61
N ALA A 35 -4.88 6.47 -8.60
CA ALA A 35 -5.27 7.17 -7.38
C ALA A 35 -5.96 6.25 -6.36
N ILE A 36 -6.86 5.36 -6.81
CA ILE A 36 -7.50 4.34 -5.95
C ILE A 36 -6.42 3.44 -5.33
N PHE A 37 -5.46 2.97 -6.12
CA PHE A 37 -4.33 2.19 -5.61
C PHE A 37 -3.51 2.96 -4.57
N LEU A 38 -3.12 4.21 -4.89
CA LEU A 38 -2.36 5.04 -3.97
C LEU A 38 -3.13 5.35 -2.68
N TYR A 39 -4.44 5.52 -2.74
CA TYR A 39 -5.25 5.74 -1.55
C TYR A 39 -5.27 4.51 -0.63
N ASN A 40 -5.34 3.31 -1.20
CA ASN A 40 -5.20 2.07 -0.43
C ASN A 40 -3.79 1.91 0.16
N GLN A 41 -2.75 2.33 -0.58
CA GLN A 41 -1.40 2.42 -0.02
C GLN A 41 -1.34 3.44 1.11
N LEU A 42 -1.91 4.63 0.96
CA LEU A 42 -1.92 5.67 1.99
C LEU A 42 -2.45 5.13 3.31
N ILE A 43 -3.57 4.41 3.29
CA ILE A 43 -4.17 3.83 4.50
C ILE A 43 -3.23 2.79 5.13
N CYS A 44 -2.67 1.88 4.32
CA CYS A 44 -1.71 0.90 4.80
C CYS A 44 -0.46 1.54 5.42
N TYR A 45 0.15 2.50 4.73
CA TYR A 45 1.37 3.19 5.15
C TYR A 45 1.11 4.04 6.38
N SER A 46 0.02 4.81 6.43
CA SER A 46 -0.35 5.61 7.62
C SER A 46 -0.49 4.73 8.86
N THR A 47 -1.11 3.56 8.71
CA THR A 47 -1.35 2.63 9.83
C THR A 47 -0.05 2.04 10.36
N VAL A 48 0.81 1.50 9.50
CA VAL A 48 2.09 0.92 9.93
C VAL A 48 3.08 1.99 10.40
N GLU A 49 3.12 3.15 9.75
CA GLU A 49 4.05 4.23 10.08
C GLU A 49 3.74 4.84 11.44
N ARG A 50 2.46 5.02 11.78
CA ARG A 50 2.05 5.48 13.12
C ARG A 50 2.67 4.61 14.21
N TYR A 51 2.40 3.30 14.19
CA TYR A 51 2.91 2.40 15.23
C TYR A 51 4.42 2.21 15.16
N ALA A 52 5.01 2.24 13.97
CA ALA A 52 6.46 2.20 13.81
C ALA A 52 7.15 3.43 14.40
N ILE A 53 6.54 4.62 14.30
CA ILE A 53 7.01 5.85 14.94
C ILE A 53 6.92 5.71 16.46
N ASP A 54 5.78 5.24 16.98
CA ASP A 54 5.58 5.01 18.42
C ASP A 54 6.62 4.04 19.00
N ASN A 55 7.01 3.03 18.21
CA ASN A 55 8.07 2.05 18.55
C ASN A 55 9.50 2.53 18.19
N GLY A 56 9.68 3.75 17.68
CA GLY A 56 10.99 4.33 17.36
C GLY A 56 11.74 3.64 16.21
N LEU A 57 11.04 3.00 15.28
CA LEU A 57 11.64 2.15 14.23
C LEU A 57 12.28 2.93 13.07
N PHE A 58 12.00 4.23 12.94
CA PHE A 58 12.54 5.10 11.88
C PHE A 58 13.77 5.93 12.30
N LYS A 59 14.30 5.76 13.51
CA LYS A 59 15.42 6.59 14.02
C LYS A 59 16.65 6.63 13.11
N ASP A 60 16.98 5.52 12.46
CA ASP A 60 18.14 5.42 11.56
C ASP A 60 17.77 5.63 10.08
N THR A 61 16.49 5.88 9.79
CA THR A 61 15.94 6.04 8.44
C THR A 61 14.95 7.20 8.39
N GLU A 62 15.23 8.29 9.12
CA GLU A 62 14.37 9.47 9.16
C GLU A 62 14.11 10.02 7.75
N GLY A 63 12.83 10.14 7.40
CA GLY A 63 12.38 10.53 6.06
C GLY A 63 12.05 9.34 5.15
N LEU A 64 12.25 8.09 5.59
CA LEU A 64 11.79 6.92 4.85
C LEU A 64 10.26 6.84 4.80
N GLN A 65 9.56 7.42 5.78
CA GLN A 65 8.10 7.49 5.85
C GLN A 65 7.49 8.03 4.56
N ARG A 66 6.38 7.44 4.11
CA ARG A 66 5.76 7.68 2.80
C ARG A 66 4.34 8.20 2.89
N ALA A 67 3.63 8.05 4.01
CA ALA A 67 2.21 8.41 4.10
C ALA A 67 1.92 9.83 3.59
N GLU A 68 2.63 10.84 4.07
CA GLU A 68 2.44 12.23 3.63
C GLU A 68 2.69 12.44 2.13
N HIS A 69 3.68 11.75 1.58
CA HIS A 69 4.02 11.83 0.16
C HIS A 69 2.97 11.15 -0.72
N ILE A 70 2.45 10.00 -0.28
CA ILE A 70 1.35 9.31 -0.95
C ILE A 70 0.09 10.17 -0.89
N HIS A 71 -0.21 10.79 0.27
CA HIS A 71 -1.36 11.67 0.42
C HIS A 71 -1.32 12.84 -0.58
N TYR A 72 -0.16 13.47 -0.73
CA TYR A 72 0.03 14.53 -1.73
C TYR A 72 -0.26 14.05 -3.17
N ASP A 73 0.25 12.87 -3.53
CA ASP A 73 0.03 12.30 -4.87
C ASP A 73 -1.46 11.95 -5.07
N VAL A 74 -2.14 11.39 -4.07
CA VAL A 74 -3.57 11.10 -4.10
C VAL A 74 -4.39 12.37 -4.32
N LYS A 75 -4.15 13.43 -3.54
CA LYS A 75 -4.88 14.71 -3.69
C LYS A 75 -4.67 15.34 -5.07
N THR A 76 -3.50 15.13 -5.68
CA THR A 76 -3.23 15.62 -7.04
C THR A 76 -4.00 14.83 -8.11
N LEU A 77 -4.11 13.51 -7.94
CA LEU A 77 -4.74 12.62 -8.93
C LEU A 77 -6.25 12.46 -8.74
N TRP A 78 -6.77 12.78 -7.56
CA TRP A 78 -8.17 12.65 -7.17
C TRP A 78 -8.70 13.96 -6.56
N PRO A 79 -8.97 14.99 -7.38
CA PRO A 79 -9.50 16.27 -6.92
C PRO A 79 -11.02 16.19 -6.70
N SER A 80 -11.46 15.28 -5.83
CA SER A 80 -12.85 15.11 -5.41
C SER A 80 -12.91 15.07 -3.89
N ASP A 81 -13.99 15.60 -3.32
CA ASP A 81 -14.23 15.58 -1.87
C ASP A 81 -14.61 14.17 -1.37
N ASN A 82 -15.16 13.33 -2.26
CA ASN A 82 -15.44 11.94 -1.93
C ASN A 82 -14.16 11.10 -2.05
N PRO A 83 -13.80 10.32 -1.02
CA PRO A 83 -12.57 9.53 -1.05
C PRO A 83 -12.63 8.41 -2.10
N PRO A 84 -11.47 7.96 -2.62
CA PRO A 84 -11.40 6.76 -3.45
C PRO A 84 -11.88 5.51 -2.71
N LEU A 85 -12.20 4.46 -3.48
CA LEU A 85 -12.61 3.16 -2.94
C LEU A 85 -11.52 2.54 -2.05
N ILE A 86 -11.92 2.03 -0.89
CA ILE A 86 -11.07 1.21 0.00
C ILE A 86 -11.37 -0.26 -0.28
N THR A 87 -10.34 -1.07 -0.45
CA THR A 87 -10.49 -2.51 -0.72
C THR A 87 -10.48 -3.34 0.56
N GLN A 88 -11.01 -4.57 0.48
CA GLN A 88 -11.07 -5.47 1.62
C GLN A 88 -9.67 -5.86 2.11
N SER A 89 -8.69 -6.10 1.22
CA SER A 89 -7.31 -6.39 1.63
C SER A 89 -6.66 -5.25 2.40
N THR A 90 -6.98 -3.99 2.09
CA THR A 90 -6.52 -2.84 2.85
C THR A 90 -7.12 -2.82 4.25
N ALA A 91 -8.43 -3.05 4.37
CA ALA A 91 -9.10 -3.13 5.68
C ALA A 91 -8.54 -4.27 6.55
N ASP A 92 -8.38 -5.46 5.97
CA ASP A 92 -7.80 -6.62 6.66
C ASP A 92 -6.35 -6.38 7.07
N TYR A 93 -5.56 -5.74 6.20
CA TYR A 93 -4.18 -5.36 6.49
C TYR A 93 -4.10 -4.44 7.72
N CYS A 94 -4.93 -3.40 7.76
CA CYS A 94 -4.87 -2.43 8.86
C CYS A 94 -5.37 -3.05 10.18
N LYS A 95 -6.41 -3.90 10.13
CA LYS A 95 -6.85 -4.70 11.28
C LYS A 95 -5.73 -5.59 11.82
N HIS A 96 -4.95 -6.22 10.94
CA HIS A 96 -3.80 -7.02 11.34
C HIS A 96 -2.71 -6.17 11.98
N VAL A 97 -2.33 -5.05 11.34
CA VAL A 97 -1.31 -4.13 11.88
C VAL A 97 -1.72 -3.57 13.25
N ASP A 98 -2.99 -3.24 13.46
CA ASP A 98 -3.52 -2.84 14.78
C ASP A 98 -3.31 -3.92 15.85
N SER A 99 -3.42 -5.20 15.48
CA SER A 99 -3.24 -6.33 16.41
C SER A 99 -1.78 -6.56 16.84
N ILE A 100 -0.81 -6.04 16.07
CA ILE A 100 0.63 -6.18 16.31
C ILE A 100 1.31 -4.86 16.66
N LYS A 101 0.54 -3.83 17.02
CA LYS A 101 1.04 -2.46 17.24
C LYS A 101 2.13 -2.31 18.31
N GLU A 102 2.22 -3.26 19.24
CA GLU A 102 3.24 -3.32 20.30
C GLU A 102 4.37 -4.32 19.98
N ASP A 103 4.37 -4.96 18.80
CA ASP A 103 5.37 -5.94 18.37
C ASP A 103 6.35 -5.30 17.37
N PRO A 104 7.42 -4.60 17.83
CA PRO A 104 8.31 -3.84 16.95
C PRO A 104 8.95 -4.68 15.85
N GLN A 105 9.32 -5.93 16.16
CA GLN A 105 9.92 -6.85 15.19
C GLN A 105 8.94 -7.25 14.07
N LYS A 106 7.64 -7.39 14.36
CA LYS A 106 6.61 -7.67 13.34
C LYS A 106 6.32 -6.43 12.52
N LEU A 107 6.17 -5.26 13.16
CA LEU A 107 6.04 -3.99 12.45
C LEU A 107 7.21 -3.76 11.48
N TYR A 108 8.44 -4.14 11.87
CA TYR A 108 9.59 -4.03 10.98
C TYR A 108 9.55 -4.98 9.77
N CYS A 109 8.84 -6.11 9.83
CA CYS A 109 8.57 -6.94 8.64
C CYS A 109 7.76 -6.16 7.59
N HIS A 110 6.81 -5.35 8.03
CA HIS A 110 6.03 -4.49 7.14
C HIS A 110 6.86 -3.35 6.55
N ILE A 111 7.72 -2.70 7.35
CA ILE A 111 8.68 -1.71 6.86
C ILE A 111 9.61 -2.33 5.81
N TYR A 112 10.13 -3.52 6.10
CA TYR A 112 10.96 -4.26 5.15
C TYR A 112 10.23 -4.52 3.83
N ALA A 113 9.05 -5.13 3.85
CA ALA A 113 8.39 -5.52 2.61
C ALA A 113 7.90 -4.32 1.78
N ARG A 114 7.36 -3.28 2.44
CA ARG A 114 6.80 -2.10 1.77
C ARG A 114 7.89 -1.10 1.38
N HIS A 115 8.58 -0.52 2.35
CA HIS A 115 9.54 0.56 2.10
C HIS A 115 10.77 0.10 1.31
N LEU A 116 11.28 -1.13 1.54
CA LEU A 116 12.37 -1.65 0.69
C LEU A 116 11.93 -1.88 -0.76
N GLY A 117 10.65 -2.22 -0.96
CA GLY A 117 10.00 -2.28 -2.26
C GLY A 117 10.05 -0.93 -2.98
N ASP A 118 9.74 0.16 -2.27
CA ASP A 118 9.77 1.53 -2.81
C ASP A 118 11.17 1.97 -3.25
N LEU A 119 12.18 1.58 -2.46
CA LEU A 119 13.61 1.81 -2.75
C LEU A 119 14.15 0.88 -3.85
N SER A 120 13.33 -0.05 -4.36
CA SER A 120 13.70 -1.04 -5.37
C SER A 120 12.77 -0.97 -6.58
N GLY A 121 11.68 -1.74 -6.57
CA GLY A 121 10.68 -1.76 -7.65
C GLY A 121 10.01 -0.40 -7.84
N GLY A 122 9.76 0.33 -6.76
CA GLY A 122 9.17 1.68 -6.79
C GLY A 122 9.95 2.66 -7.66
N GLN A 123 11.28 2.54 -7.72
CA GLN A 123 12.11 3.40 -8.58
C GLN A 123 11.92 3.15 -10.08
N MET A 124 11.48 1.94 -10.45
CA MET A 124 11.08 1.63 -11.82
C MET A 124 9.67 2.13 -12.09
N ILE A 125 8.73 1.89 -11.16
CA ILE A 125 7.32 2.31 -11.25
C ILE A 125 7.18 3.83 -11.37
N LYS A 126 7.99 4.60 -10.61
CA LYS A 126 8.03 6.07 -10.65
C LYS A 126 8.12 6.65 -12.06
N ARG A 127 8.81 5.96 -12.99
CA ARG A 127 9.03 6.42 -14.36
C ARG A 127 7.87 6.08 -15.31
N LYS A 128 6.88 5.34 -14.82
CA LYS A 128 5.78 4.73 -15.58
C LYS A 128 4.40 5.15 -15.09
N THR A 129 4.32 5.84 -13.97
CA THR A 129 3.05 6.17 -13.30
C THR A 129 2.73 7.66 -13.42
N PRO A 130 1.43 8.02 -13.47
CA PRO A 130 1.02 9.41 -13.58
C PRO A 130 1.20 10.16 -12.24
N GLY A 131 1.31 11.48 -12.32
CA GLY A 131 1.31 12.36 -11.16
C GLY A 131 2.69 12.91 -10.76
N PRO A 132 2.75 13.62 -9.62
CA PRO A 132 3.99 14.22 -9.12
C PRO A 132 4.97 13.16 -8.62
N ASN A 133 4.47 11.96 -8.28
CA ASN A 133 5.24 10.80 -7.84
C ASN A 133 6.14 11.12 -6.64
N ARG A 134 5.66 11.96 -5.70
CA ARG A 134 6.38 12.26 -4.45
C ARG A 134 6.59 11.00 -3.62
N TYR A 135 5.66 10.05 -3.66
CA TYR A 135 5.75 8.74 -3.01
C TYR A 135 7.13 8.09 -3.25
N TYR A 136 7.60 8.07 -4.51
CA TYR A 136 8.87 7.45 -4.88
C TYR A 136 10.06 8.42 -4.95
N GLN A 137 9.91 9.65 -4.44
CA GLN A 137 11.00 10.63 -4.37
C GLN A 137 11.75 10.51 -3.04
N PHE A 138 13.05 10.26 -3.16
CA PHE A 138 14.01 10.16 -2.07
C PHE A 138 15.21 11.05 -2.42
N LYS A 139 15.91 11.59 -1.42
CA LYS A 139 17.11 12.41 -1.67
C LYS A 139 18.26 11.53 -2.16
N ASP A 140 19.24 12.15 -2.80
CA ASP A 140 20.43 11.45 -3.29
C ASP A 140 21.16 10.73 -2.15
N GLY A 141 21.67 9.53 -2.42
CA GLY A 141 22.35 8.69 -1.43
C GLY A 141 21.41 7.88 -0.51
N GLN A 142 20.25 8.44 -0.13
CA GLN A 142 19.33 7.80 0.82
C GLN A 142 18.84 6.43 0.34
N VAL A 143 18.59 6.28 -0.97
CA VAL A 143 18.10 5.01 -1.52
C VAL A 143 19.06 3.85 -1.24
N LYS A 144 20.37 4.07 -1.43
CA LYS A 144 21.37 3.02 -1.20
C LYS A 144 21.55 2.76 0.29
N GLU A 145 21.64 3.82 1.08
CA GLU A 145 21.83 3.78 2.52
C GLU A 145 20.68 3.06 3.23
N TRP A 146 19.43 3.49 3.03
CA TRP A 146 18.28 2.92 3.69
C TRP A 146 18.00 1.48 3.27
N LYS A 147 18.33 1.10 2.03
CA LYS A 147 18.25 -0.32 1.62
C LYS A 147 19.18 -1.20 2.46
N ASN A 148 20.37 -0.70 2.79
CA ASN A 148 21.31 -1.46 3.60
C ASN A 148 20.82 -1.53 5.05
N ILE A 149 20.43 -0.40 5.64
CA ILE A 149 19.94 -0.34 7.03
C ILE A 149 18.70 -1.24 7.23
N VAL A 150 17.72 -1.15 6.33
CA VAL A 150 16.50 -1.96 6.42
C VAL A 150 16.81 -3.46 6.30
N ARG A 151 17.69 -3.85 5.37
CA ARG A 151 18.10 -5.26 5.20
C ARG A 151 18.89 -5.79 6.38
N GLU A 152 19.81 -5.00 6.90
CA GLU A 152 20.61 -5.38 8.06
C GLU A 152 19.72 -5.59 9.29
N ARG A 153 18.78 -4.66 9.54
CA ARG A 153 17.89 -4.74 10.69
C ARG A 153 16.93 -5.94 10.62
N ILE A 154 16.28 -6.18 9.49
CA ILE A 154 15.37 -7.33 9.36
C ILE A 154 16.10 -8.67 9.46
N ASN A 155 17.32 -8.78 8.92
CA ASN A 155 18.12 -9.99 9.03
C ASN A 155 18.67 -10.17 10.46
N GLY A 156 18.94 -9.07 11.17
CA GLY A 156 19.20 -9.09 12.61
C GLY A 156 18.04 -9.69 13.40
N TYR A 157 16.81 -9.23 13.16
CA TYR A 157 15.62 -9.82 13.78
C TYR A 157 15.40 -11.27 13.35
N LEU A 158 15.62 -11.61 12.08
CA LEU A 158 15.45 -12.97 11.55
C LEU A 158 16.34 -13.98 12.28
N ASN A 159 17.59 -13.61 12.58
CA ASN A 159 18.53 -14.49 13.28
C ASN A 159 18.10 -14.79 14.73
N VAL A 160 17.23 -13.98 15.32
CA VAL A 160 16.74 -14.16 16.70
C VAL A 160 15.32 -14.72 16.73
N TYR A 161 14.44 -14.25 15.83
CA TYR A 161 13.00 -14.49 15.85
C TYR A 161 12.49 -15.15 14.56
N GLN A 162 13.22 -16.15 14.03
CA GLN A 162 12.92 -16.76 12.73
C GLN A 162 11.45 -17.20 12.58
N HIS A 163 10.89 -17.85 13.61
CA HIS A 163 9.50 -18.33 13.60
C HIS A 163 8.44 -17.22 13.65
N THR A 164 8.85 -15.97 13.88
CA THR A 164 8.00 -14.78 13.82
C THR A 164 8.24 -14.01 12.52
N ILE A 165 9.50 -13.72 12.18
CA ILE A 165 9.85 -12.82 11.08
C ILE A 165 9.45 -13.39 9.73
N VAL A 166 9.68 -14.69 9.49
CA VAL A 166 9.36 -15.32 8.20
C VAL A 166 7.86 -15.32 7.90
N PRO A 167 6.98 -15.87 8.76
CA PRO A 167 5.55 -15.88 8.48
C PRO A 167 4.96 -14.47 8.41
N GLU A 168 5.38 -13.56 9.30
CA GLU A 168 4.91 -12.17 9.28
C GLU A 168 5.27 -11.47 7.97
N THR A 169 6.52 -11.61 7.51
CA THR A 169 6.95 -10.99 6.25
C THR A 169 6.20 -11.59 5.05
N LYS A 170 5.94 -12.90 5.05
CA LYS A 170 5.13 -13.54 4.00
C LYS A 170 3.70 -12.99 3.96
N LEU A 171 3.09 -12.80 5.13
CA LEU A 171 1.75 -12.23 5.26
C LEU A 171 1.68 -10.82 4.66
N VAL A 172 2.73 -10.00 4.79
CA VAL A 172 2.76 -8.67 4.14
C VAL A 172 2.67 -8.79 2.61
N PHE A 173 3.40 -9.73 2.01
CA PHE A 173 3.35 -9.98 0.56
C PHE A 173 1.99 -10.56 0.13
N GLU A 174 1.33 -11.35 0.96
CA GLU A 174 -0.02 -11.86 0.71
C GLU A 174 -1.04 -10.72 0.66
N TYR A 175 -1.00 -9.79 1.61
CA TYR A 175 -1.86 -8.58 1.57
C TYR A 175 -1.60 -7.74 0.31
N ALA A 176 -0.34 -7.52 -0.05
CA ALA A 176 0.00 -6.78 -1.27
C ALA A 176 -0.51 -7.50 -2.53
N THR A 177 -0.36 -8.83 -2.60
CA THR A 177 -0.85 -9.66 -3.71
C THR A 177 -2.36 -9.55 -3.84
N ARG A 178 -3.10 -9.64 -2.72
CA ARG A 178 -4.56 -9.47 -2.71
C ARG A 178 -4.97 -8.08 -3.19
N LEU A 179 -4.31 -7.02 -2.73
CA LEU A 179 -4.58 -5.67 -3.22
C LEU A 179 -4.38 -5.58 -4.73
N PHE A 180 -3.28 -6.13 -5.27
CA PHE A 180 -3.05 -6.14 -6.71
C PHE A 180 -4.14 -6.90 -7.49
N ALA A 181 -4.66 -8.00 -6.94
CA ALA A 181 -5.77 -8.74 -7.53
C ALA A 181 -7.07 -7.90 -7.52
N GLU A 182 -7.43 -7.32 -6.38
CA GLU A 182 -8.60 -6.44 -6.23
C GLU A 182 -8.52 -5.23 -7.17
N MET A 183 -7.34 -4.62 -7.33
CA MET A 183 -7.15 -3.53 -8.30
C MET A 183 -7.43 -3.97 -9.73
N LYS A 184 -7.08 -5.21 -10.10
CA LYS A 184 -7.40 -5.75 -11.43
C LYS A 184 -8.89 -6.01 -11.60
N GLU A 185 -9.56 -6.49 -10.56
CA GLU A 185 -11.01 -6.73 -10.55
C GLU A 185 -11.83 -5.43 -10.68
N ILE A 186 -11.32 -4.31 -10.17
CA ILE A 186 -11.97 -2.99 -10.27
C ILE A 186 -11.90 -2.41 -11.68
N GLU A 187 -10.86 -2.74 -12.46
CA GLU A 187 -10.57 -2.10 -13.75
C GLU A 187 -11.74 -2.07 -14.74
N PRO A 188 -12.52 -3.16 -14.96
CA PRO A 188 -13.67 -3.15 -15.86
C PRO A 188 -14.82 -2.23 -15.42
N TYR A 189 -14.90 -1.89 -14.13
CA TYR A 189 -15.96 -1.08 -13.54
C TYR A 189 -15.49 0.35 -13.21
N LEU A 190 -14.28 0.72 -13.62
CA LEU A 190 -13.66 1.98 -13.22
C LEU A 190 -14.52 3.20 -13.59
N ASP A 191 -15.05 3.24 -14.81
CA ASP A 191 -15.85 4.36 -15.29
C ASP A 191 -17.18 4.51 -14.53
N SER A 192 -17.85 3.41 -14.20
CA SER A 192 -19.09 3.45 -13.42
C SER A 192 -18.81 3.85 -11.97
N LEU A 193 -17.74 3.32 -11.37
CA LEU A 193 -17.30 3.66 -10.02
C LEU A 193 -16.98 5.16 -9.90
N ILE A 194 -16.20 5.71 -10.84
CA ILE A 194 -15.84 7.13 -10.85
C ILE A 194 -17.09 8.01 -10.94
N ARG A 195 -18.06 7.67 -11.79
CA ARG A 195 -19.29 8.45 -11.93
C ARG A 195 -20.09 8.53 -10.63
N VAL A 196 -20.16 7.42 -9.90
CA VAL A 196 -20.83 7.35 -8.59
C VAL A 196 -20.06 8.16 -7.55
N LEU A 197 -18.74 8.00 -7.47
CA LEU A 197 -17.90 8.71 -6.50
C LEU A 197 -17.82 10.22 -6.76
N GLU A 198 -17.90 10.68 -8.01
CA GLU A 198 -17.89 12.11 -8.35
C GLU A 198 -19.27 12.77 -8.30
N GLY A 199 -20.31 12.08 -7.80
CA GLY A 199 -21.65 12.66 -7.63
C GLY A 199 -22.34 13.05 -8.95
N LYS A 200 -21.87 12.54 -10.09
CA LYS A 200 -22.49 12.77 -11.42
C LYS A 200 -23.62 11.80 -11.73
N GLY A 201 -23.90 10.84 -10.83
CA GLY A 201 -25.14 10.07 -10.85
C GLY A 201 -26.22 10.83 -10.11
N GLY A 202 -27.23 11.32 -10.84
CA GLY A 202 -28.37 12.03 -10.25
C GLY A 202 -29.03 11.24 -9.12
N SER A 203 -29.64 11.97 -8.18
CA SER A 203 -30.41 11.44 -7.06
C SER A 203 -31.36 10.32 -7.53
N GLY A 204 -31.00 9.05 -7.27
CA GLY A 204 -31.88 7.90 -7.49
C GLY A 204 -31.35 6.75 -8.36
N SER A 205 -30.14 6.79 -8.93
CA SER A 205 -29.66 5.65 -9.73
C SER A 205 -28.93 4.60 -8.88
N THR A 206 -29.62 3.52 -8.49
CA THR A 206 -28.97 2.27 -8.11
C THR A 206 -28.20 1.70 -9.31
N MET A 207 -26.96 1.22 -9.09
CA MET A 207 -26.21 0.52 -10.15
C MET A 207 -27.02 -0.68 -10.66
N PRO A 208 -27.15 -0.88 -11.99
CA PRO A 208 -27.69 -2.11 -12.57
C PRO A 208 -26.97 -3.33 -11.98
N GLU A 209 -27.68 -4.44 -11.73
CA GLU A 209 -27.12 -5.64 -11.08
C GLU A 209 -25.87 -6.20 -11.78
N GLU A 210 -25.79 -5.98 -13.09
CA GLU A 210 -24.72 -6.37 -14.01
C GLU A 210 -23.43 -5.54 -13.84
N ASN A 211 -23.52 -4.41 -13.14
CA ASN A 211 -22.43 -3.46 -12.89
C ASN A 211 -22.09 -3.33 -11.39
N LYS A 212 -22.67 -4.18 -10.54
CA LYS A 212 -22.28 -4.24 -9.13
C LYS A 212 -20.90 -4.87 -9.02
N ALA A 213 -19.99 -4.18 -8.33
CA ALA A 213 -18.71 -4.76 -7.96
C ALA A 213 -18.95 -6.11 -7.22
N PRO A 214 -18.08 -7.13 -7.41
CA PRO A 214 -18.27 -8.44 -6.78
C PRO A 214 -18.48 -8.28 -5.27
N SER A 215 -19.27 -9.17 -4.65
CA SER A 215 -19.74 -9.07 -3.26
C SER A 215 -18.64 -8.84 -2.22
N ASN A 216 -17.38 -9.15 -2.56
CA ASN A 216 -16.20 -8.95 -1.71
C ASN A 216 -15.60 -7.53 -1.79
N VAL A 217 -16.01 -6.73 -2.77
CA VAL A 217 -15.61 -5.32 -2.97
C VAL A 217 -16.57 -4.36 -2.25
N GLY A 218 -17.68 -4.88 -1.70
CA GLY A 218 -18.84 -4.13 -1.26
C GLY A 218 -18.94 -3.75 0.22
N GLN A 219 -17.99 -4.12 1.09
CA GLN A 219 -17.94 -3.54 2.44
C GLN A 219 -17.20 -2.21 2.40
N VAL A 220 -17.90 -1.19 1.90
CA VAL A 220 -17.50 0.20 1.95
C VAL A 220 -17.47 0.63 3.43
N MET A 221 -16.31 0.52 4.07
CA MET A 221 -16.05 1.15 5.36
C MET A 221 -15.97 2.66 5.14
N THR A 222 -17.11 3.34 5.27
CA THR A 222 -17.17 4.81 5.30
C THR A 222 -17.29 5.30 6.74
N SER A 223 -16.75 6.50 7.00
CA SER A 223 -16.71 7.27 8.25
C SER A 223 -15.79 6.78 9.39
N GLU A 224 -15.85 5.51 9.82
CA GLU A 224 -15.11 5.09 11.05
C GLU A 224 -13.57 5.06 10.93
N TYR A 225 -13.03 4.86 9.71
CA TYR A 225 -11.58 4.85 9.48
C TYR A 225 -11.01 6.25 9.22
N ILE A 226 -11.83 7.15 8.65
CA ILE A 226 -11.48 8.55 8.37
C ILE A 226 -11.31 9.32 9.68
N GLU A 227 -12.21 9.12 10.66
CA GLU A 227 -12.13 9.81 11.96
C GLU A 227 -10.88 9.43 12.78
N LYS A 228 -10.28 8.27 12.53
CA LYS A 228 -9.12 7.74 13.29
C LYS A 228 -7.77 7.99 12.61
N ASN A 229 -7.75 8.62 11.43
CA ASN A 229 -6.52 8.88 10.70
C ASN A 229 -6.11 10.37 10.85
N PRO A 230 -5.04 10.68 11.61
CA PRO A 230 -4.67 12.06 11.93
C PRO A 230 -4.19 12.89 10.72
N LEU A 231 -4.06 12.30 9.53
CA LEU A 231 -3.73 13.02 8.29
C LEU A 231 -4.95 13.56 7.53
N GLU A 232 -6.18 13.22 7.97
CA GLU A 232 -7.43 13.75 7.40
C GLU A 232 -8.17 14.74 8.32
N GLN A 233 -7.58 15.11 9.47
CA GLN A 233 -8.03 16.21 10.33
C GLN A 233 -7.17 17.47 10.12
#